data_AF-A0A5K0Z8Z0-F1
#
_entry.id   AF-A0A5K0Z8Z0-F1
#
_cell.length_a   1.000
_cell.length_b   1.000
_cell.length_c   1.000
_cell.angle_alpha   90.00
_cell.angle_beta   90.00
_cell.angle_gamma   90.00
#
_symmetry.space_group_name_H-M   'P 1'
#
loop_
_entity.id
_entity.type
_entity.pdbx_description
1 polymer ?
#
loop_
_entity_poly.entity_id
_entity_poly.type
_entity_poly.pdbx_seq_one_letter_code
_entity_poly.pdbx_strand_id
1 'polypeptide(L)' 'MSSCFLICMKDDCIEGIYDTLKECAVISKSAGGIGVSVHNIRATGSYIRGTNGTSNGIVPMLRVFNDTARYVDQGGGKRK' A
#
# COMPACT_ATOMS: atom_id res chain seq x y z
N MET A 1 1.66 -24.33 -3.75
CA MET A 1 1.59 -23.15 -2.86
C MET A 1 2.19 -21.97 -3.61
N SER A 2 1.53 -20.81 -3.61
CA SER A 2 1.98 -19.61 -4.32
C SER A 2 2.72 -18.66 -3.37
N SER A 3 3.84 -18.10 -3.82
CA SER A 3 4.68 -17.21 -3.01
C SER A 3 4.70 -15.76 -3.48
N CYS A 4 4.20 -15.47 -4.69
CA CYS A 4 4.22 -14.14 -5.29
C CYS A 4 2.82 -13.71 -5.69
N PHE A 5 2.46 -12.47 -5.38
CA PHE A 5 1.15 -11.90 -5.61
C PHE A 5 1.28 -10.54 -6.31
N LEU A 6 0.40 -10.27 -7.27
CA LEU A 6 0.28 -8.97 -7.92
C LEU A 6 -1.06 -8.36 -7.50
N ILE A 7 -1.02 -7.14 -6.98
CA ILE A 7 -2.19 -6.43 -6.47
C ILE A 7 -2.29 -5.10 -7.20
N CYS A 8 -3.50 -4.74 -7.62
CA CYS A 8 -3.79 -3.39 -8.10
C CYS A 8 -4.42 -2.60 -6.96
N MET A 9 -3.98 -1.35 -6.81
CA MET A 9 -4.64 -0.41 -5.92
C MET A 9 -6.12 -0.30 -6.30
N LYS A 10 -7.01 -0.50 -5.32
CA LYS A 10 -8.46 -0.60 -5.58
C LYS A 10 -9.05 0.69 -6.13
N ASP A 11 -8.85 1.80 -5.42
CA ASP A 11 -9.44 3.11 -5.74
C ASP A 11 -8.52 4.26 -5.32
N ASP A 12 -8.69 5.41 -5.97
CA ASP A 12 -8.02 6.69 -5.63
C ASP A 12 -8.74 7.42 -4.47
N CYS A 13 -8.92 6.71 -3.36
CA CYS A 13 -9.49 7.22 -2.11
C CYS A 13 -8.85 6.55 -0.88
N ILE A 14 -9.11 7.08 0.31
CA ILE A 14 -8.54 6.55 1.55
C ILE A 14 -9.01 5.12 1.80
N GLU A 15 -10.30 4.83 1.59
CA GLU A 15 -10.87 3.50 1.76
C GLU A 15 -10.18 2.47 0.84
N GLY A 16 -10.01 2.79 -0.44
CA GLY A 16 -9.32 1.94 -1.41
C GLY A 16 -7.84 1.70 -1.07
N ILE A 17 -7.14 2.74 -0.61
CA ILE A 17 -5.74 2.65 -0.17
C ILE A 17 -5.60 1.73 1.04
N TYR A 18 -6.44 1.92 2.07
CA TYR A 18 -6.35 1.12 3.30
C TYR A 18 -6.84 -0.31 3.13
N ASP A 19 -7.81 -0.55 2.24
CA ASP A 19 -8.21 -1.89 1.84
C ASP A 19 -7.06 -2.65 1.15
N THR A 20 -6.38 -1.98 0.22
CA THR A 20 -5.21 -2.55 -0.47
C THR A 20 -4.08 -2.82 0.53
N LEU A 21 -3.85 -1.90 1.48
CA LEU A 21 -2.86 -2.06 2.54
C LEU A 21 -3.18 -3.26 3.45
N LYS A 22 -4.45 -3.43 3.83
CA LYS A 22 -4.91 -4.58 4.63
C LYS A 22 -4.66 -5.90 3.89
N GLU A 23 -4.98 -5.97 2.60
CA GLU A 23 -4.71 -7.14 1.77
C GLU A 23 -3.21 -7.45 1.72
N CYS A 24 -2.37 -6.42 1.53
CA CYS A 24 -0.93 -6.57 1.57
C CYS A 24 -0.42 -7.10 2.92
N ALA A 25 -0.96 -6.61 4.03
CA ALA A 25 -0.60 -7.06 5.37
C ALA A 25 -0.96 -8.55 5.58
N VAL A 26 -2.14 -8.98 5.13
CA VAL A 26 -2.58 -10.39 5.25
C VAL A 26 -1.70 -11.33 4.40
N ILE A 27 -1.32 -10.90 3.19
CA ILE A 27 -0.42 -11.68 2.33
C ILE A 27 1.00 -11.72 2.93
N SER A 28 1.50 -10.58 3.40
CA SER A 28 2.83 -10.49 4.03
C SER A 28 2.92 -11.34 5.30
N LYS A 29 1.85 -11.37 6.12
CA LYS A 29 1.72 -12.28 7.28
C LYS A 29 1.94 -13.74 6.89
N SER A 30 1.55 -14.13 5.67
CA SER A 30 1.64 -15.50 5.15
C SER A 30 2.94 -15.76 4.34
N ALA A 31 3.96 -14.92 4.50
CA ALA A 31 5.26 -14.98 3.82
C ALA A 31 5.21 -14.68 2.31
N GLY A 32 4.10 -14.13 1.80
CA GLY A 32 3.98 -13.76 0.40
C GLY A 32 4.84 -12.54 0.02
N GLY A 33 5.45 -12.59 -1.15
CA GLY A 33 5.99 -11.43 -1.86
C GLY A 33 4.89 -10.74 -2.67
N ILE A 34 4.94 -9.40 -2.73
CA ILE A 34 3.84 -8.59 -3.27
C ILE A 34 4.41 -7.55 -4.24
N GLY A 35 3.86 -7.50 -5.44
CA GLY A 35 3.99 -6.36 -6.35
C GLY A 35 2.69 -5.57 -6.36
N VAL A 36 2.74 -4.28 -6.03
CA VAL A 36 1.55 -3.41 -5.99
C VAL A 36 1.62 -2.38 -7.13
N SER A 37 0.57 -2.32 -7.95
CA SER A 37 0.40 -1.29 -8.97
C SER A 37 -0.34 -0.09 -8.39
N VAL A 38 0.28 1.09 -8.44
CA VAL A 38 -0.23 2.35 -7.85
C VAL A 38 -0.54 3.43 -8.89
N HIS A 39 -0.66 3.04 -10.16
CA HIS A 39 -0.81 3.94 -11.31
C HIS A 39 -2.08 4.82 -11.26
N ASN A 40 -3.11 4.37 -10.55
CA ASN A 40 -4.38 5.08 -10.41
C ASN A 40 -4.41 6.06 -9.22
N ILE A 41 -3.35 6.16 -8.41
CA ILE A 41 -3.27 7.14 -7.32
C ILE A 41 -2.90 8.51 -7.86
N ARG A 42 -3.65 9.54 -7.44
CA ARG A 42 -3.40 10.93 -7.84
C ARG A 42 -2.01 11.45 -7.40
N ALA A 43 -1.45 12.33 -8.22
CA ALA A 43 -0.15 12.95 -7.98
C ALA A 43 -0.18 14.01 -6.85
N THR A 44 1.00 14.45 -6.41
CA THR A 44 1.13 15.57 -5.47
C THR A 44 0.53 16.84 -6.09
N GLY A 45 -0.24 17.60 -5.30
CA GLY A 45 -0.91 18.82 -5.76
C GLY A 45 -2.25 18.58 -6.46
N SER A 46 -2.63 17.33 -6.77
CA SER A 46 -3.94 17.03 -7.34
C SER A 46 -5.06 17.36 -6.37
N TYR A 47 -6.17 17.89 -6.90
CA TYR A 47 -7.33 18.31 -6.11
C TYR A 47 -8.01 17.15 -5.37
N ILE A 48 -8.47 17.40 -4.15
CA ILE A 48 -9.28 16.47 -3.35
C ILE A 48 -10.66 17.09 -3.11
N ARG A 49 -11.66 16.57 -3.82
CA ARG A 49 -13.04 17.06 -3.73
C ARG A 49 -13.64 16.96 -2.32
N GLY A 50 -13.35 15.89 -1.57
CA GLY A 50 -13.96 15.63 -0.26
C GLY A 50 -13.49 16.58 0.85
N THR A 51 -12.23 17.00 0.83
CA THR A 51 -11.63 17.86 1.87
C THR A 51 -11.33 19.28 1.38
N ASN A 52 -11.61 19.56 0.10
CA ASN A 52 -11.22 20.78 -0.61
C ASN A 52 -9.72 21.10 -0.49
N GLY A 53 -8.90 20.05 -0.34
CA GLY A 53 -7.45 20.15 -0.18
C GLY A 53 -6.69 19.69 -1.43
N THR A 54 -5.37 19.61 -1.29
CA THR A 54 -4.47 19.07 -2.30
C THR A 54 -3.82 17.77 -1.80
N SER A 55 -3.58 16.83 -2.72
CA SER A 55 -2.95 15.56 -2.43
C SER A 55 -1.48 15.74 -2.09
N ASN A 56 -1.01 14.98 -1.10
CA ASN A 56 0.42 14.87 -0.80
C ASN A 56 1.14 13.90 -1.78
N GLY A 57 0.40 13.23 -2.66
CA GLY A 57 0.89 12.30 -3.67
C GLY A 57 1.28 10.92 -3.13
N ILE A 58 2.03 10.18 -3.94
CA ILE A 58 2.34 8.77 -3.67
C ILE A 58 3.38 8.58 -2.55
N VAL A 59 4.31 9.52 -2.33
CA VAL A 59 5.44 9.31 -1.41
C VAL A 59 4.97 9.08 0.04
N PRO A 60 4.09 9.91 0.64
CA PRO A 60 3.60 9.66 1.99
C PRO A 60 2.75 8.37 2.09
N MET A 61 1.97 8.05 1.06
CA MET A 61 1.22 6.80 0.99
C MET A 61 2.16 5.58 1.01
N LEU A 62 3.23 5.60 0.19
CA LEU A 62 4.21 4.52 0.15
C LEU A 62 5.01 4.37 1.45
N ARG A 63 5.19 5.45 2.24
CA ARG A 63 5.78 5.35 3.59
C ARG A 63 4.92 4.49 4.52
N VAL A 64 3.58 4.62 4.45
CA VAL A 64 2.67 3.77 5.24
C VAL A 64 2.76 2.30 4.83
N PHE A 65 2.87 2.01 3.53
CA PHE A 65 3.11 0.65 3.04
C PHE A 65 4.44 0.09 3.53
N ASN A 66 5.51 0.88 3.48
CA ASN A 66 6.82 0.50 4.00
C ASN A 66 6.76 0.18 5.50
N ASP A 67 6.13 1.04 6.30
CA ASP A 67 6.05 0.84 7.75
C ASP A 67 5.21 -0.39 8.09
N THR A 68 4.15 -0.65 7.32
CA THR A 68 3.36 -1.88 7.43
C THR A 68 4.18 -3.12 7.06
N ALA A 69 4.98 -3.05 6.00
CA ALA A 69 5.85 -4.16 5.59
C ALA A 69 6.91 -4.48 6.65
N ARG A 70 7.44 -3.47 7.34
CA ARG A 70 8.38 -3.63 8.47
C ARG A 70 7.68 -4.14 9.73
N TYR A 71 6.45 -3.70 9.98
CA TYR A 71 5.65 -4.16 11.12
C TYR A 71 5.26 -5.63 10.96
N VAL A 72 4.80 -6.02 9.78
CA VAL A 72 4.49 -7.42 9.41
C VAL A 72 5.75 -8.13 8.91
N ASP A 73 6.90 -7.84 9.53
CA ASP A 73 8.09 -8.67 9.38
C ASP A 73 7.91 -9.92 10.23
N GLN A 74 8.13 -11.09 9.66
CA GLN A 74 7.81 -12.39 10.25
C GLN A 74 8.77 -12.80 11.39
N GLY A 75 9.39 -11.83 12.07
CA GLY A 75 10.31 -12.05 13.20
C GLY A 75 11.56 -12.86 12.86
N GLY A 76 11.77 -13.22 11.58
CA GLY A 76 12.80 -14.15 11.14
C GLY A 76 14.04 -13.49 10.54
N GLY A 77 14.12 -12.15 10.54
CA GLY A 77 15.30 -11.42 10.06
C GLY A 77 15.59 -11.53 8.56
N LYS A 78 14.67 -12.06 7.75
CA LYS A 78 14.82 -12.15 6.29
C LYS A 78 14.60 -10.82 5.57
N ARG A 79 14.05 -9.81 6.24
CA ARG A 79 13.72 -8.49 5.68
C ARG A 79 14.30 -7.34 6.55
N LYS A 80 15.56 -7.50 6.98
CA LYS A 80 16.34 -6.42 7.62
C LYS A 80 16.83 -5.40 6.60
#